data_AF-A0A815CEZ4-F1
#
_entry.id   AF-A0A815CEZ4-F1
#
_cell.length_a   1.000
_cell.length_b   1.000
_cell.length_c   1.000
_cell.angle_alpha   90.00
_cell.angle_beta   90.00
_cell.angle_gamma   90.00
#
_symmetry.space_group_name_H-M   'P 1'
#
loop_
_entity.id
_entity.type
_entity.pdbx_description
1 polymer ?
#
loop_
_entity_poly.entity_id
_entity_poly.type
_entity_poly.pdbx_seq_one_letter_code
_entity_poly.pdbx_strand_id
1 'polypeptide(L)'
;MVQNTLTPQLIISLRDTSNNSKPSKWPKNTLVVIPTIWKEIDWANRSSWPVWLRNGLGWSNSTARSYHIHLYQRIDPNSAYPYDWPYSVNVHEETGTILQFIHDHYFDLPDKMLFMHGKPYVHTSYNPIQSALCIRGDVHFASINDEREWIHKRSWTYWPRDPDDNIAMMYKCANRMLILFGYDGESQLNPTQMKSKDGNVISAFCCAQFYVTKERIHRYTYEQWLSVYRANFEPICTTEKENGPLGKGIQWFGGTFEHLWHVILGLYPVDAPAPRMNTTTHRCQWFRASCKGSPCSL
;
A
#
# COMPACT_ATOMS: atom_id res chain seq x y z
N MET A 1 2.05 48.52 26.20
CA MET A 1 2.81 47.49 26.93
C MET A 1 2.68 46.20 26.13
N VAL A 2 3.76 45.83 25.44
CA VAL A 2 3.84 44.62 24.60
C VAL A 2 4.33 43.50 25.50
N GLN A 3 3.52 42.45 25.70
CA GLN A 3 3.96 41.23 26.37
C GLN A 3 4.30 40.18 25.31
N ASN A 4 5.61 39.98 25.16
CA ASN A 4 6.21 38.83 24.48
C ASN A 4 5.96 37.58 25.33
N THR A 5 5.25 36.59 24.78
CA THR A 5 5.25 35.24 25.31
C THR A 5 6.09 34.34 24.40
N LEU A 6 7.19 33.88 24.98
CA LEU A 6 8.17 32.96 24.40
C LEU A 6 7.53 31.60 24.12
N THR A 7 7.61 31.14 22.87
CA THR A 7 7.32 29.75 22.48
C THR A 7 8.50 28.85 22.90
N PRO A 8 8.26 27.68 23.51
CA PRO A 8 9.32 26.72 23.75
C PRO A 8 9.69 26.02 22.45
N GLN A 9 10.90 26.26 21.97
CA GLN A 9 11.51 25.46 20.90
C GLN A 9 11.77 24.05 21.44
N LEU A 10 10.99 23.10 20.95
CA LEU A 10 11.25 21.68 21.13
C LEU A 10 12.50 21.34 20.30
N ILE A 11 13.66 21.25 20.96
CA ILE A 11 14.89 20.73 20.35
C ILE A 11 14.67 19.22 20.19
N ILE A 12 14.17 18.82 19.03
CA ILE A 12 14.20 17.42 18.59
C ILE A 12 15.66 17.10 18.31
N SER A 13 16.25 16.27 19.18
CA SER A 13 17.54 15.64 18.94
C SER A 13 17.48 14.89 17.62
N LEU A 14 18.03 15.50 16.56
CA LEU A 14 18.35 14.83 15.31
C LEU A 14 19.22 13.62 15.68
N ARG A 15 18.71 12.41 15.42
CA ARG A 15 19.54 11.20 15.47
C ARG A 15 20.73 11.44 14.56
N ASP A 16 21.92 11.20 15.11
CA ASP A 16 23.21 11.20 14.42
C ASP A 16 23.07 10.68 12.99
N THR A 17 23.23 11.58 12.01
CA THR A 17 23.45 11.28 10.59
C THR A 17 24.88 10.77 10.36
N SER A 18 25.48 10.10 11.35
CA SER A 18 26.77 9.45 11.18
C SER A 18 26.60 8.32 10.18
N ASN A 19 27.11 8.62 8.99
CA ASN A 19 26.99 7.92 7.73
C ASN A 19 27.81 6.61 7.76
N ASN A 20 27.49 5.72 8.70
CA ASN A 20 27.90 4.34 8.63
C ASN A 20 27.00 3.68 7.58
N SER A 21 27.48 3.69 6.33
CA SER A 21 26.87 3.00 5.19
C SER A 21 26.88 1.49 5.44
N LYS A 22 26.02 1.03 6.34
CA LYS A 22 25.75 -0.39 6.47
C LYS A 22 25.31 -0.86 5.09
N PRO A 23 25.98 -1.89 4.52
CA PRO A 23 25.54 -2.42 3.25
C PRO A 23 24.08 -2.83 3.39
N SER A 24 23.27 -2.44 2.40
CA SER A 24 21.85 -2.80 2.36
C SER A 24 21.71 -4.30 2.56
N LYS A 25 20.76 -4.72 3.40
CA LYS A 25 20.49 -6.15 3.58
C LYS A 25 19.83 -6.77 2.34
N TRP A 26 19.34 -5.94 1.42
CA TRP A 26 18.64 -6.38 0.24
C TRP A 26 19.58 -6.58 -0.95
N PRO A 27 19.40 -7.65 -1.73
CA PRO A 27 20.09 -7.80 -2.99
C PRO A 27 19.74 -6.66 -3.95
N LYS A 28 20.77 -6.07 -4.57
CA LYS A 28 20.58 -4.98 -5.54
C LYS A 28 19.69 -5.42 -6.71
N ASN A 29 18.86 -4.51 -7.17
CA ASN A 29 17.97 -4.65 -8.33
C ASN A 29 17.09 -5.92 -8.32
N THR A 30 16.82 -6.46 -7.12
CA THR A 30 16.03 -7.67 -6.94
C THR A 30 14.67 -7.31 -6.40
N LEU A 31 13.62 -7.91 -6.96
CA LEU A 31 12.26 -7.70 -6.50
C LEU A 31 12.09 -8.32 -5.11
N VAL A 32 11.67 -7.53 -4.12
CA VAL A 32 11.19 -8.04 -2.83
C VAL A 32 9.67 -8.03 -2.85
N VAL A 33 9.07 -9.19 -2.56
CA VAL A 33 7.63 -9.40 -2.54
C VAL A 33 7.19 -9.46 -1.07
N ILE A 34 6.19 -8.64 -0.74
CA ILE A 34 5.64 -8.44 0.60
C ILE A 34 4.16 -8.83 0.58
N PRO A 35 3.84 -10.12 0.78
CA PRO A 35 2.46 -10.59 0.79
C PRO A 35 1.75 -10.27 2.11
N THR A 36 0.49 -9.87 2.02
CA THR A 36 -0.45 -9.68 3.14
C THR A 36 -1.27 -10.94 3.41
N ILE A 37 -0.68 -12.12 3.18
CA ILE A 37 -1.36 -13.42 3.35
C ILE A 37 -1.58 -13.74 4.83
N TRP A 38 -2.77 -14.21 5.15
CA TRP A 38 -3.16 -14.66 6.48
C TRP A 38 -3.73 -16.08 6.49
N LYS A 39 -4.97 -16.28 6.03
CA LYS A 39 -5.68 -17.57 6.12
C LYS A 39 -5.69 -18.35 4.81
N GLU A 40 -5.04 -17.83 3.78
CA GLU A 40 -5.05 -18.40 2.43
C GLU A 40 -4.16 -19.63 2.30
N ILE A 41 -3.26 -19.86 3.26
CA ILE A 41 -2.35 -21.01 3.24
C ILE A 41 -2.33 -21.70 4.61
N ASP A 42 -2.08 -22.99 4.59
CA ASP A 42 -1.84 -23.77 5.80
C ASP A 42 -0.38 -23.57 6.25
N TRP A 43 -0.19 -22.66 7.20
CA TRP A 43 1.12 -22.34 7.76
C TRP A 43 1.80 -23.52 8.47
N ALA A 44 1.03 -24.50 8.95
CA ALA A 44 1.59 -25.71 9.57
C ALA A 44 2.13 -26.69 8.51
N ASN A 45 1.55 -26.68 7.30
CA ASN A 45 1.93 -27.60 6.23
C ASN A 45 2.68 -26.90 5.08
N ARG A 46 4.00 -26.78 5.20
CA ARG A 46 4.89 -26.17 4.17
C ARG A 46 4.80 -26.79 2.79
N SER A 47 4.44 -28.07 2.69
CA SER A 47 4.26 -28.75 1.40
C SER A 47 3.02 -28.24 0.65
N SER A 48 2.05 -27.66 1.36
CA SER A 48 0.87 -27.02 0.78
C SER A 48 1.12 -25.61 0.24
N TRP A 49 2.22 -24.97 0.65
CA TRP A 49 2.47 -23.58 0.32
C TRP A 49 2.60 -23.38 -1.21
N PRO A 50 2.12 -22.27 -1.76
CA PRO A 50 2.30 -22.01 -3.18
C PRO A 50 3.77 -22.07 -3.61
N VAL A 51 4.03 -22.62 -4.80
CA VAL A 51 5.39 -22.76 -5.34
C VAL A 51 6.15 -21.43 -5.33
N TRP A 52 5.46 -20.32 -5.65
CA TRP A 52 6.07 -19.00 -5.66
C TRP A 52 6.56 -18.56 -4.27
N LEU A 53 5.87 -18.94 -3.20
CA LEU A 53 6.24 -18.58 -1.83
C LEU A 53 7.50 -19.35 -1.42
N ARG A 54 7.50 -20.67 -1.64
CA ARG A 54 8.67 -21.52 -1.34
C ARG A 54 9.92 -21.11 -2.10
N ASN A 55 9.77 -20.78 -3.38
CA ASN A 55 10.87 -20.32 -4.22
C ASN A 55 11.44 -18.98 -3.72
N GLY A 56 10.57 -18.02 -3.40
CA GLY A 56 10.99 -16.70 -2.90
C GLY A 56 11.67 -16.76 -1.53
N LEU A 57 11.25 -17.68 -0.66
CA LEU A 57 11.89 -17.96 0.63
C LEU A 57 13.23 -18.72 0.50
N GLY A 58 13.56 -19.25 -0.68
CA GLY A 58 14.83 -19.93 -0.93
C GLY A 58 14.86 -21.37 -0.44
N TRP A 59 13.71 -22.05 -0.37
CA TRP A 59 13.62 -23.46 0.03
C TRP A 59 13.91 -24.44 -1.12
N SER A 60 14.12 -23.93 -2.33
CA SER A 60 14.56 -24.71 -3.48
C SER A 60 16.06 -24.51 -3.69
N ASN A 61 16.82 -25.61 -3.72
CA ASN A 61 18.28 -25.61 -3.83
C ASN A 61 18.83 -25.30 -5.24
N SER A 62 17.98 -25.05 -6.25
CA SER A 62 18.40 -25.22 -7.65
C SER A 62 18.50 -23.97 -8.54
N THR A 63 18.17 -22.75 -8.09
CA THR A 63 18.30 -21.56 -8.96
C THR A 63 18.58 -20.27 -8.21
N ALA A 64 19.33 -19.38 -8.86
CA ALA A 64 19.38 -17.97 -8.49
C ALA A 64 17.95 -17.41 -8.49
N ARG A 65 17.54 -16.82 -7.36
CA ARG A 65 16.18 -16.31 -7.20
C ARG A 65 16.01 -15.00 -7.96
N SER A 66 14.98 -14.91 -8.80
CA SER A 66 14.61 -13.66 -9.48
C SER A 66 13.86 -12.66 -8.56
N TYR A 67 13.37 -13.14 -7.41
CA TYR A 67 12.71 -12.33 -6.39
C TYR A 67 12.91 -12.94 -4.99
N HIS A 68 12.76 -12.12 -3.97
CA HIS A 68 12.79 -12.50 -2.56
C HIS A 68 11.41 -12.31 -1.95
N ILE A 69 11.10 -13.10 -0.92
CA ILE A 69 9.90 -12.90 -0.10
C ILE A 69 10.29 -12.33 1.25
N HIS A 70 9.56 -11.31 1.69
CA HIS A 70 9.59 -10.82 3.05
C HIS A 70 8.23 -11.05 3.71
N LEU A 71 8.19 -11.82 4.79
CA LEU A 71 6.97 -12.12 5.55
C LEU A 71 6.95 -11.32 6.85
N TYR A 72 5.83 -10.63 7.10
CA TYR A 72 5.59 -9.85 8.32
C TYR A 72 4.90 -10.66 9.45
N GLN A 73 4.98 -11.99 9.38
CA GLN A 73 4.44 -12.84 10.43
C GLN A 73 5.18 -12.63 11.75
N ARG A 74 4.50 -12.77 12.88
CA ARG A 74 5.14 -12.59 14.20
C ARG A 74 6.18 -13.69 14.40
N ILE A 75 7.44 -13.33 14.24
CA ILE A 75 8.55 -14.19 14.66
C ILE A 75 8.54 -14.21 16.19
N ASP A 76 8.33 -15.37 16.82
CA ASP A 76 8.83 -15.57 18.18
C ASP A 76 10.36 -15.63 18.08
N PRO A 77 11.10 -14.72 18.75
CA PRO A 77 12.56 -14.68 18.71
C PRO A 77 13.21 -15.98 19.20
N ASN A 78 12.47 -16.88 19.86
CA ASN A 78 12.96 -18.18 20.34
C ASN A 78 12.48 -19.36 19.49
N SER A 79 11.74 -19.13 18.41
CA SER A 79 11.19 -20.23 17.60
C SER A 79 12.21 -20.79 16.62
N ALA A 80 12.37 -22.12 16.61
CA ALA A 80 13.08 -22.84 15.56
C ALA A 80 12.36 -22.77 14.19
N TYR A 81 11.12 -22.28 14.17
CA TYR A 81 10.23 -22.24 13.01
C TYR A 81 9.48 -20.89 12.95
N PRO A 82 10.17 -19.80 12.57
CA PRO A 82 9.67 -18.43 12.68
C PRO A 82 8.44 -18.10 11.81
N TYR A 83 7.97 -19.03 10.98
CA TYR A 83 6.85 -18.87 10.05
C TYR A 83 5.56 -19.60 10.47
N ASP A 84 5.58 -20.32 11.59
CA ASP A 84 4.44 -21.12 12.07
C ASP A 84 3.51 -20.31 12.99
N TRP A 85 3.73 -18.99 13.10
CA TRP A 85 3.07 -18.11 14.05
C TRP A 85 1.92 -17.31 13.43
N PRO A 86 0.88 -16.98 14.21
CA PRO A 86 -0.22 -16.17 13.74
C PRO A 86 0.27 -14.80 13.26
N TYR A 87 -0.39 -14.32 12.20
CA TYR A 87 -0.25 -12.98 11.64
C TYR A 87 -0.17 -11.94 12.77
N SER A 88 0.77 -11.00 12.66
CA SER A 88 0.76 -9.84 13.55
C SER A 88 -0.61 -9.20 13.46
N VAL A 89 -1.25 -8.92 14.60
CA VAL A 89 -2.48 -8.13 14.60
C VAL A 89 -2.13 -6.82 13.91
N ASN A 90 -2.47 -6.71 12.63
CA ASN A 90 -2.27 -5.49 11.90
C ASN A 90 -3.22 -4.48 12.51
N VAL A 91 -2.65 -3.35 12.91
CA VAL A 91 -3.45 -2.15 13.00
C VAL A 91 -3.88 -1.90 11.56
N HIS A 92 -5.15 -2.17 11.25
CA HIS A 92 -5.79 -1.89 9.97
C HIS A 92 -5.55 -2.84 8.78
N GLU A 93 -5.86 -4.13 8.95
CA GLU A 93 -5.99 -5.12 7.86
C GLU A 93 -4.72 -5.21 7.00
N GLU A 94 -4.80 -5.42 5.69
CA GLU A 94 -3.63 -5.63 4.81
C GLU A 94 -2.71 -4.41 4.74
N THR A 95 -3.30 -3.22 4.83
CA THR A 95 -2.61 -1.93 4.86
C THR A 95 -1.57 -1.85 5.97
N GLY A 96 -1.85 -2.44 7.14
CA GLY A 96 -0.91 -2.43 8.26
C GLY A 96 0.45 -3.04 7.90
N THR A 97 0.48 -4.10 7.09
CA THR A 97 1.73 -4.75 6.65
C THR A 97 2.53 -3.85 5.72
N ILE A 98 1.84 -3.14 4.83
CA ILE A 98 2.47 -2.21 3.88
C ILE A 98 3.15 -1.08 4.65
N LEU A 99 2.42 -0.45 5.58
CA LEU A 99 2.93 0.64 6.39
C LEU A 99 4.02 0.19 7.35
N GLN A 100 3.89 -0.99 7.95
CA GLN A 100 4.92 -1.58 8.81
C GLN A 100 6.21 -1.84 8.02
N PHE A 101 6.14 -2.40 6.81
CA PHE A 101 7.31 -2.60 5.94
C PHE A 101 8.03 -1.30 5.67
N ILE A 102 7.28 -0.26 5.28
CA ILE A 102 7.85 1.04 4.99
C ILE A 102 8.48 1.62 6.26
N HIS A 103 7.80 1.55 7.41
CA HIS A 103 8.32 2.03 8.69
C HIS A 103 9.65 1.38 9.08
N ASP A 104 9.72 0.05 9.07
CA ASP A 104 10.89 -0.68 9.56
C ASP A 104 12.08 -0.61 8.61
N HIS A 105 11.83 -0.37 7.32
CA HIS A 105 12.83 -0.45 6.28
C HIS A 105 13.02 0.85 5.52
N TYR A 106 12.41 1.97 5.92
CA TYR A 106 12.46 3.24 5.19
C TYR A 106 13.88 3.65 4.76
N PHE A 107 14.87 3.53 5.66
CA PHE A 107 16.26 3.91 5.41
C PHE A 107 17.09 2.84 4.69
N ASP A 108 16.56 1.64 4.56
CA ASP A 108 17.17 0.50 3.87
C ASP A 108 16.08 -0.21 3.06
N LEU A 109 15.38 0.51 2.16
CA LEU A 109 14.34 -0.10 1.31
C LEU A 109 15.00 -0.88 0.17
N PRO A 110 14.41 -2.02 -0.26
CA PRO A 110 14.88 -2.69 -1.46
C PRO A 110 14.57 -1.83 -2.69
N ASP A 111 15.39 -1.96 -3.74
CA ASP A 111 15.22 -1.17 -4.97
C ASP A 111 13.83 -1.34 -5.60
N LYS A 112 13.25 -2.54 -5.48
CA LYS A 112 11.99 -2.93 -6.09
C LYS A 112 11.13 -3.71 -5.09
N MET A 113 9.89 -3.31 -4.94
CA MET A 113 8.91 -3.90 -4.03
C MET A 113 7.66 -4.30 -4.79
N LEU A 114 7.08 -5.43 -4.41
CA LEU A 114 5.71 -5.82 -4.75
C LEU A 114 4.95 -6.01 -3.45
N PHE A 115 4.04 -5.09 -3.15
CA PHE A 115 3.03 -5.31 -2.11
C PHE A 115 1.92 -6.14 -2.73
N MET A 116 1.61 -7.28 -2.11
CA MET A 116 0.70 -8.26 -2.68
C MET A 116 -0.44 -8.54 -1.72
N HIS A 117 -1.66 -8.28 -2.18
CA HIS A 117 -2.90 -8.45 -1.42
C HIS A 117 -3.12 -9.92 -1.00
N GLY A 118 -3.98 -10.15 -0.01
CA GLY A 118 -4.52 -11.45 0.32
C GLY A 118 -5.27 -12.03 -0.89
N LYS A 119 -5.26 -13.36 -1.06
CA LYS A 119 -5.86 -14.03 -2.23
C LYS A 119 -5.48 -13.36 -3.58
N PRO A 120 -4.19 -13.17 -3.88
CA PRO A 120 -3.75 -12.27 -4.95
C PRO A 120 -4.30 -12.62 -6.35
N TYR A 121 -4.57 -13.90 -6.61
CA TYR A 121 -5.12 -14.40 -7.88
C TYR A 121 -6.62 -14.10 -8.07
N VAL A 122 -7.33 -13.63 -7.05
CA VAL A 122 -8.69 -13.08 -7.23
C VAL A 122 -8.62 -11.71 -7.89
N HIS A 123 -7.53 -10.98 -7.67
CA HIS A 123 -7.39 -9.59 -8.12
C HIS A 123 -6.64 -9.42 -9.44
N THR A 124 -6.14 -10.53 -9.99
CA THR A 124 -5.48 -10.54 -11.29
C THR A 124 -5.57 -11.92 -11.92
N SER A 125 -5.94 -11.93 -13.19
CA SER A 125 -5.92 -13.13 -14.03
C SER A 125 -4.49 -13.62 -14.35
N TYR A 126 -3.46 -12.83 -14.00
CA TYR A 126 -2.04 -13.12 -14.27
C TYR A 126 -1.29 -13.44 -12.98
N ASN A 127 -0.15 -14.13 -13.08
CA ASN A 127 0.71 -14.31 -11.92
C ASN A 127 1.31 -12.96 -11.48
N PRO A 128 0.99 -12.44 -10.29
CA PRO A 128 1.36 -11.07 -9.87
C PRO A 128 2.87 -10.87 -9.79
N ILE A 129 3.62 -11.89 -9.36
CA ILE A 129 5.08 -11.84 -9.26
C ILE A 129 5.71 -11.82 -10.66
N GLN A 130 5.23 -12.67 -11.58
CA GLN A 130 5.73 -12.65 -12.94
C GLN A 130 5.42 -11.33 -13.64
N SER A 131 4.21 -10.79 -13.44
CA SER A 131 3.86 -9.47 -13.96
C SER A 131 4.78 -8.38 -13.40
N ALA A 132 5.05 -8.38 -12.09
CA ALA A 132 5.96 -7.41 -11.47
C ALA A 132 7.41 -7.54 -12.00
N LEU A 133 7.91 -8.76 -12.23
CA LEU A 133 9.20 -9.00 -12.87
C LEU A 133 9.26 -8.47 -14.31
N CYS A 134 8.12 -8.37 -14.99
CA CYS A 134 8.01 -7.84 -16.34
C CYS A 134 7.88 -6.31 -16.43
N ILE A 135 7.79 -5.59 -15.32
CA ILE A 135 7.73 -4.12 -15.31
C ILE A 135 9.01 -3.53 -15.93
N ARG A 136 8.85 -2.43 -16.68
CA ARG A 136 9.97 -1.73 -17.33
C ARG A 136 10.86 -1.05 -16.29
N GLY A 137 12.14 -0.89 -16.61
CA GLY A 137 13.13 -0.34 -15.67
C GLY A 137 12.93 1.14 -15.32
N ASP A 138 12.22 1.89 -16.16
CA ASP A 138 11.88 3.31 -15.99
C ASP A 138 10.57 3.54 -15.22
N VAL A 139 9.87 2.46 -14.85
CA VAL A 139 8.60 2.53 -14.13
C VAL A 139 8.87 2.46 -12.63
N HIS A 140 8.49 3.52 -11.92
CA HIS A 140 8.68 3.63 -10.48
C HIS A 140 7.49 3.11 -9.65
N PHE A 141 6.37 2.85 -10.33
CA PHE A 141 5.09 2.49 -9.75
C PHE A 141 4.19 1.85 -10.80
N ALA A 142 3.50 0.76 -10.45
CA ALA A 142 2.52 0.13 -11.32
C ALA A 142 1.46 -0.64 -10.52
N SER A 143 0.22 -0.61 -11.01
CA SER A 143 -0.80 -1.54 -10.54
C SER A 143 -0.56 -2.94 -11.11
N ILE A 144 -0.64 -3.95 -10.25
CA ILE A 144 -0.57 -5.37 -10.66
C ILE A 144 -1.96 -5.99 -10.76
N ASN A 145 -2.99 -5.29 -10.29
CA ASN A 145 -4.39 -5.67 -10.53
C ASN A 145 -4.73 -5.71 -12.01
N ASP A 146 -5.67 -6.58 -12.38
CA ASP A 146 -6.24 -6.57 -13.71
C ASP A 146 -7.35 -5.51 -13.87
N GLU A 147 -7.85 -5.36 -15.10
CA GLU A 147 -8.86 -4.35 -15.42
C GLU A 147 -10.20 -4.59 -14.71
N ARG A 148 -10.45 -5.78 -14.17
CA ARG A 148 -11.69 -6.09 -13.42
C ARG A 148 -11.67 -5.48 -12.03
N GLU A 149 -10.48 -5.36 -11.46
CA GLU A 149 -10.25 -4.73 -10.14
C GLU A 149 -9.86 -3.25 -10.26
N TRP A 150 -9.64 -2.76 -11.49
CA TRP A 150 -9.71 -1.33 -11.76
C TRP A 150 -11.15 -0.90 -11.55
N ILE A 151 -11.45 -0.30 -10.39
CA ILE A 151 -12.81 0.17 -10.21
C ILE A 151 -12.99 1.49 -10.94
N HIS A 152 -13.89 1.41 -11.92
CA HIS A 152 -14.67 2.51 -12.46
C HIS A 152 -15.02 3.55 -11.38
N LYS A 153 -14.78 4.82 -11.70
CA LYS A 153 -15.50 6.01 -11.22
C LYS A 153 -16.57 5.71 -10.14
N ARG A 154 -16.20 5.77 -8.85
CA ARG A 154 -17.14 5.63 -7.71
C ARG A 154 -17.46 6.97 -7.08
N SER A 155 -18.75 7.26 -6.99
CA SER A 155 -19.25 8.34 -6.15
C SER A 155 -18.93 8.05 -4.68
N TRP A 156 -18.57 9.07 -3.92
CA TRP A 156 -18.40 8.94 -2.47
C TRP A 156 -19.68 8.49 -1.76
N THR A 157 -20.85 8.71 -2.37
CA THR A 157 -22.14 8.24 -1.87
C THR A 157 -22.27 6.71 -1.79
N TYR A 158 -21.31 5.95 -2.35
CA TYR A 158 -21.26 4.50 -2.20
C TYR A 158 -20.99 4.05 -0.76
N TRP A 159 -20.25 4.86 0.01
CA TRP A 159 -19.88 4.54 1.39
C TRP A 159 -20.87 5.14 2.40
N PRO A 160 -20.97 4.55 3.61
CA PRO A 160 -21.80 5.09 4.68
C PRO A 160 -21.51 6.56 4.97
N ARG A 161 -22.56 7.29 5.33
CA ARG A 161 -22.49 8.69 5.69
C ARG A 161 -22.42 8.83 7.20
N ASP A 162 -21.58 9.75 7.64
CA ASP A 162 -21.56 10.16 9.03
C ASP A 162 -22.90 10.82 9.39
N PRO A 163 -23.60 10.38 10.45
CA PRO A 163 -24.88 10.96 10.86
C PRO A 163 -24.80 12.43 11.29
N ASP A 164 -23.62 12.92 11.69
CA ASP A 164 -23.47 14.26 12.24
C ASP A 164 -23.47 15.35 11.15
N ASP A 165 -22.88 15.05 9.98
CA ASP A 165 -22.75 16.03 8.88
C ASP A 165 -23.18 15.49 7.50
N ASN A 166 -23.64 14.24 7.44
CA ASN A 166 -24.13 13.58 6.23
C ASN A 166 -23.08 13.46 5.10
N ILE A 167 -21.79 13.52 5.43
CA ILE A 167 -20.66 13.31 4.51
C ILE A 167 -20.22 11.85 4.56
N ALA A 168 -19.86 11.28 3.40
CA ALA A 168 -19.34 9.92 3.32
C ALA A 168 -18.10 9.73 4.20
N MET A 169 -18.08 8.69 5.03
CA MET A 169 -16.96 8.44 5.94
C MET A 169 -15.64 8.16 5.21
N MET A 170 -15.69 7.43 4.08
CA MET A 170 -14.51 7.20 3.25
C MET A 170 -13.92 8.52 2.71
N TYR A 171 -14.75 9.53 2.40
CA TYR A 171 -14.26 10.86 2.00
C TYR A 171 -13.46 11.51 3.13
N LYS A 172 -14.01 11.50 4.35
CA LYS A 172 -13.33 12.08 5.53
C LYS A 172 -12.01 11.39 5.80
N CYS A 173 -12.01 10.05 5.71
CA CYS A 173 -10.84 9.23 5.91
C CYS A 173 -9.76 9.50 4.85
N ALA A 174 -10.16 9.55 3.58
CA ALA A 174 -9.31 9.87 2.46
C ALA A 174 -8.68 11.25 2.59
N ASN A 175 -9.49 12.26 2.92
CA ASN A 175 -9.02 13.62 3.11
C ASN A 175 -7.97 13.69 4.23
N ARG A 176 -8.26 13.05 5.38
CA ARG A 176 -7.31 12.99 6.49
C ARG A 176 -6.00 12.30 6.12
N MET A 177 -6.06 11.19 5.39
CA MET A 177 -4.87 10.45 4.95
C MET A 177 -4.01 11.29 4.00
N LEU A 178 -4.63 11.97 3.04
CA LEU A 178 -3.94 12.85 2.10
C LEU A 178 -3.27 14.03 2.82
N ILE A 179 -3.93 14.62 3.82
CA ILE A 179 -3.36 15.68 4.66
C ILE A 179 -2.09 15.21 5.39
N LEU A 180 -2.06 13.96 5.89
CA LEU A 180 -0.87 13.41 6.54
C LEU A 180 0.32 13.23 5.59
N PHE A 181 0.05 13.05 4.29
CA PHE A 181 1.06 13.08 3.23
C PHE A 181 1.37 14.50 2.72
N GLY A 182 0.79 15.54 3.32
CA GLY A 182 1.03 16.94 2.97
C GLY A 182 0.24 17.45 1.78
N TYR A 183 -0.80 16.72 1.34
CA TYR A 183 -1.72 17.21 0.31
C TYR A 183 -2.79 18.12 0.90
N ASP A 184 -3.29 19.05 0.07
CA ASP A 184 -4.62 19.62 0.27
C ASP A 184 -5.66 18.58 -0.17
N GLY A 185 -6.12 17.77 0.77
CA GLY A 185 -7.03 16.66 0.46
C GLY A 185 -8.38 17.11 -0.09
N GLU A 186 -8.87 18.32 0.23
CA GLU A 186 -10.12 18.84 -0.33
C GLU A 186 -9.96 19.19 -1.81
N SER A 187 -8.89 19.90 -2.21
CA SER A 187 -8.68 20.20 -3.63
C SER A 187 -8.38 18.95 -4.46
N GLN A 188 -7.84 17.89 -3.84
CA GLN A 188 -7.64 16.59 -4.47
C GLN A 188 -8.96 15.84 -4.67
N LEU A 189 -9.82 15.76 -3.65
CA LEU A 189 -11.01 14.90 -3.67
C LEU A 189 -12.28 15.62 -4.16
N ASN A 190 -12.28 16.95 -4.16
CA ASN A 190 -13.37 17.82 -4.62
C ASN A 190 -12.84 18.98 -5.49
N PRO A 191 -12.19 18.69 -6.62
CA PRO A 191 -11.55 19.73 -7.44
C PRO A 191 -12.55 20.73 -8.06
N THR A 192 -13.82 20.33 -8.23
CA THR A 192 -14.88 21.16 -8.81
C THR A 192 -15.70 21.92 -7.76
N GLN A 193 -15.31 21.83 -6.48
CA GLN A 193 -15.97 22.51 -5.36
C GLN A 193 -17.48 22.25 -5.29
N MET A 194 -17.90 21.01 -5.53
CA MET A 194 -19.29 20.61 -5.41
C MET A 194 -19.79 20.88 -3.98
N LYS A 195 -20.98 21.47 -3.85
CA LYS A 195 -21.65 21.70 -2.55
C LYS A 195 -21.90 20.39 -1.81
N SER A 196 -22.37 19.39 -2.55
CA SER A 196 -22.40 18.00 -2.10
C SER A 196 -21.00 17.41 -2.36
N LYS A 197 -20.10 17.49 -1.38
CA LYS A 197 -18.70 17.04 -1.54
C LYS A 197 -18.60 15.58 -2.01
N ASP A 198 -19.58 14.79 -1.58
CA ASP A 198 -19.80 13.40 -1.93
C ASP A 198 -20.31 13.15 -3.36
N GLY A 199 -20.72 14.20 -4.07
CA GLY A 199 -21.10 14.12 -5.49
C GLY A 199 -19.91 13.93 -6.43
N ASN A 200 -18.68 14.11 -5.93
CA ASN A 200 -17.48 13.78 -6.70
C ASN A 200 -17.29 12.28 -6.84
N VAL A 201 -16.59 11.93 -7.89
CA VAL A 201 -16.34 10.56 -8.30
C VAL A 201 -14.83 10.33 -8.26
N ILE A 202 -14.38 9.41 -7.42
CA ILE A 202 -12.98 8.99 -7.41
C ILE A 202 -12.74 7.83 -8.36
N SER A 203 -11.56 7.83 -8.95
CA SER A 203 -10.97 6.61 -9.47
C SER A 203 -10.34 5.89 -8.29
N ALA A 204 -10.75 4.65 -8.03
CA ALA A 204 -10.18 3.86 -6.97
C ALA A 204 -9.76 2.50 -7.52
N PHE A 205 -8.63 2.00 -7.06
CA PHE A 205 -8.29 0.60 -7.25
C PHE A 205 -8.74 -0.14 -6.01
N CYS A 206 -9.55 -1.18 -6.14
CA CYS A 206 -9.68 -2.09 -5.00
C CYS A 206 -8.49 -3.04 -4.99
N CYS A 207 -8.06 -3.33 -3.76
CA CYS A 207 -6.93 -4.14 -3.33
C CYS A 207 -5.56 -3.54 -3.64
N ALA A 208 -4.77 -3.30 -2.59
CA ALA A 208 -3.43 -2.72 -2.63
C ALA A 208 -2.36 -3.69 -3.16
N GLN A 209 -2.54 -4.21 -4.38
CA GLN A 209 -1.57 -5.06 -5.05
C GLN A 209 -0.81 -4.28 -6.11
N PHE A 210 0.39 -3.82 -5.75
CA PHE A 210 1.16 -2.89 -6.57
C PHE A 210 2.66 -3.08 -6.48
N TYR A 211 3.31 -2.76 -7.58
CA TYR A 211 4.75 -2.61 -7.64
C TYR A 211 5.15 -1.17 -7.34
N VAL A 212 6.25 -1.02 -6.61
CA VAL A 212 6.81 0.29 -6.30
C VAL A 212 8.34 0.21 -6.13
N THR A 213 9.03 1.29 -6.47
CA THR A 213 10.48 1.44 -6.28
C THR A 213 10.80 2.21 -5.00
N LYS A 214 12.00 2.05 -4.46
CA LYS A 214 12.43 2.84 -3.29
C LYS A 214 12.35 4.35 -3.57
N GLU A 215 12.72 4.78 -4.77
CA GLU A 215 12.70 6.19 -5.17
C GLU A 215 11.29 6.76 -5.12
N ARG A 216 10.28 5.93 -5.42
CA ARG A 216 8.87 6.33 -5.34
C ARG A 216 8.41 6.48 -3.89
N ILE A 217 8.79 5.57 -3.00
CA ILE A 217 8.45 5.67 -1.57
C ILE A 217 9.14 6.87 -0.92
N HIS A 218 10.40 7.13 -1.27
CA HIS A 218 11.20 8.28 -0.79
C HIS A 218 10.74 9.65 -1.32
N ARG A 219 9.72 9.71 -2.18
CA ARG A 219 9.06 10.99 -2.48
C ARG A 219 8.38 11.60 -1.25
N TYR A 220 8.06 10.78 -0.25
CA TYR A 220 7.62 11.23 1.06
C TYR A 220 8.72 10.95 2.08
N THR A 221 8.86 11.86 3.05
CA THR A 221 9.81 11.69 4.14
C THR A 221 9.39 10.56 5.07
N TYR A 222 10.33 10.09 5.90
CA TYR A 222 10.03 9.12 6.94
C TYR A 222 8.93 9.62 7.88
N GLU A 223 8.96 10.91 8.24
CA GLU A 223 7.99 11.54 9.13
C GLU A 223 6.58 11.55 8.55
N GLN A 224 6.43 11.70 7.23
CA GLN A 224 5.13 11.60 6.56
C GLN A 224 4.58 10.16 6.64
N TRP A 225 5.41 9.17 6.30
CA TRP A 225 5.04 7.76 6.46
C TRP A 225 4.73 7.38 7.90
N LEU A 226 5.55 7.86 8.85
CA LEU A 226 5.37 7.65 10.28
C LEU A 226 4.07 8.28 10.80
N SER A 227 3.71 9.45 10.28
CA SER A 227 2.46 10.14 10.65
C SER A 227 1.24 9.32 10.25
N VAL A 228 1.26 8.69 9.08
CA VAL A 228 0.19 7.79 8.62
C VAL A 228 0.18 6.48 9.41
N TYR A 229 1.35 5.88 9.64
CA TYR A 229 1.49 4.66 10.43
C TYR A 229 0.99 4.82 11.88
N ARG A 230 1.23 5.98 12.51
CA ARG A 230 0.82 6.26 13.89
C ARG A 230 -0.54 6.94 14.02
N ALA A 231 -1.14 7.38 12.93
CA ALA A 231 -2.36 8.16 13.00
C ALA A 231 -3.49 7.32 13.60
N ASN A 232 -4.11 7.86 14.64
CA ASN A 232 -5.41 7.41 15.07
C ASN A 232 -6.45 8.07 14.16
N PHE A 233 -7.16 7.25 13.40
CA PHE A 233 -8.20 7.71 12.51
C PHE A 233 -9.59 7.67 13.15
N GLU A 234 -9.73 7.21 14.39
CA GLU A 234 -10.94 7.45 15.17
C GLU A 234 -10.94 8.92 15.69
N PRO A 235 -12.09 9.62 15.66
CA PRO A 235 -13.42 9.21 15.19
C PRO A 235 -13.67 9.53 13.69
N ILE A 236 -12.65 9.94 12.93
CA ILE A 236 -12.81 10.43 11.54
C ILE A 236 -13.24 9.32 10.58
N CYS A 237 -12.71 8.12 10.75
CA CYS A 237 -12.98 6.95 9.91
C CYS A 237 -13.85 5.92 10.62
N THR A 238 -14.53 6.27 11.71
CA THR A 238 -15.44 5.36 12.40
C THR A 238 -16.42 6.11 13.29
N THR A 239 -17.64 5.62 13.40
CA THR A 239 -18.59 6.11 14.40
C THR A 239 -18.80 5.07 15.50
N GLU A 240 -19.09 5.50 16.73
CA GLU A 240 -19.44 4.59 17.83
C GLU A 240 -20.60 3.64 17.48
N LYS A 241 -21.51 4.09 16.62
CA LYS A 241 -22.67 3.32 16.14
C LYS A 241 -22.30 2.22 15.16
N GLU A 242 -21.26 2.40 14.34
CA GLU A 242 -20.77 1.39 13.39
C GLU A 242 -19.85 0.35 14.03
N ASN A 243 -19.31 0.64 15.22
CA ASN A 243 -18.49 -0.30 15.98
C ASN A 243 -19.23 -1.57 16.42
N GLY A 244 -20.57 -1.59 16.40
CA GLY A 244 -21.41 -2.69 16.86
C GLY A 244 -21.43 -3.93 15.95
N PRO A 245 -21.82 -3.85 14.65
CA PRO A 245 -22.02 -5.04 13.81
C PRO A 245 -20.78 -5.49 13.02
N LEU A 246 -19.85 -4.58 12.70
CA LEU A 246 -18.74 -4.83 11.77
C LEU A 246 -17.37 -4.97 12.45
N GLY A 247 -17.27 -4.68 13.75
CA GLY A 247 -16.05 -4.84 14.52
C GLY A 247 -15.00 -3.77 14.24
N LYS A 248 -15.06 -2.69 15.03
CA LYS A 248 -14.04 -1.62 15.20
C LYS A 248 -13.70 -0.82 13.94
N GLY A 249 -13.49 0.50 14.07
CA GLY A 249 -13.13 1.49 13.04
C GLY A 249 -11.90 1.23 12.14
N ILE A 250 -11.36 0.03 12.22
CA ILE A 250 -10.20 -0.51 11.53
C ILE A 250 -10.48 -0.72 10.03
N GLN A 251 -11.72 -1.07 9.66
CA GLN A 251 -12.10 -1.39 8.27
C GLN A 251 -11.95 -0.19 7.31
N TRP A 252 -12.33 1.00 7.77
CA TRP A 252 -12.33 2.16 6.89
C TRP A 252 -10.94 2.73 6.66
N PHE A 253 -10.01 2.66 7.62
CA PHE A 253 -8.62 3.04 7.37
C PHE A 253 -7.95 2.11 6.37
N GLY A 254 -8.05 0.79 6.59
CA GLY A 254 -7.48 -0.21 5.69
C GLY A 254 -8.04 -0.04 4.27
N GLY A 255 -9.37 0.04 4.19
CA GLY A 255 -10.07 0.32 2.94
C GLY A 255 -9.64 1.66 2.30
N THR A 256 -9.47 2.73 3.08
CA THR A 256 -9.04 4.04 2.54
C THR A 256 -7.68 3.95 1.88
N PHE A 257 -6.69 3.35 2.55
CA PHE A 257 -5.36 3.21 1.96
C PHE A 257 -5.41 2.30 0.72
N GLU A 258 -6.15 1.19 0.79
CA GLU A 258 -6.35 0.29 -0.35
C GLU A 258 -6.98 0.97 -1.56
N HIS A 259 -7.78 2.01 -1.35
CA HIS A 259 -8.40 2.77 -2.44
C HIS A 259 -7.56 3.98 -2.87
N LEU A 260 -6.58 4.43 -2.07
CA LEU A 260 -5.80 5.66 -2.33
C LEU A 260 -4.30 5.46 -2.56
N TRP A 261 -3.76 4.25 -2.41
CA TRP A 261 -2.33 4.00 -2.63
C TRP A 261 -1.86 4.52 -4.00
N HIS A 262 -2.71 4.47 -5.02
CA HIS A 262 -2.36 5.02 -6.33
C HIS A 262 -2.27 6.54 -6.33
N VAL A 263 -3.05 7.25 -5.52
CA VAL A 263 -2.98 8.70 -5.33
C VAL A 263 -1.70 9.07 -4.60
N ILE A 264 -1.43 8.38 -3.50
CA ILE A 264 -0.19 8.49 -2.72
C ILE A 264 1.02 8.17 -3.63
N LEU A 265 0.89 7.21 -4.54
CA LEU A 265 1.95 6.86 -5.49
C LEU A 265 1.83 7.60 -6.82
N GLY A 266 1.08 8.72 -6.83
CA GLY A 266 1.13 9.83 -7.80
C GLY A 266 0.34 9.64 -9.07
N LEU A 267 -0.78 8.93 -9.01
CA LEU A 267 -1.90 9.11 -9.93
C LEU A 267 -2.86 10.17 -9.38
N TYR A 268 -3.70 10.72 -10.23
CA TYR A 268 -4.76 11.64 -9.79
C TYR A 268 -5.89 10.86 -9.10
N PRO A 269 -6.50 11.42 -8.03
CA PRO A 269 -7.60 10.79 -7.28
C PRO A 269 -8.92 10.73 -8.06
N VAL A 270 -9.14 11.73 -8.91
CA VAL A 270 -10.35 11.92 -9.71
C VAL A 270 -10.00 11.85 -11.19
N ASP A 271 -10.87 11.24 -11.97
CA ASP A 271 -10.73 11.11 -13.43
C ASP A 271 -9.41 10.48 -13.89
N ALA A 272 -8.78 9.61 -13.09
CA ALA A 272 -7.67 8.79 -13.59
C ALA A 272 -8.20 8.01 -14.80
N PRO A 273 -7.69 8.28 -16.02
CA PRO A 273 -8.27 7.70 -17.21
C PRO A 273 -8.10 6.19 -17.13
N ALA A 274 -9.19 5.46 -17.38
CA ALA A 274 -9.09 4.03 -17.58
C ALA A 274 -8.00 3.77 -18.62
N PRO A 275 -7.15 2.76 -18.41
CA PRO A 275 -6.15 2.39 -19.40
C PRO A 275 -6.82 2.17 -20.76
N ARG A 276 -6.51 2.99 -21.77
CA ARG A 276 -7.02 2.78 -23.14
C ARG A 276 -6.09 1.80 -23.85
N MET A 277 -6.61 0.88 -24.65
CA MET A 277 -5.77 -0.02 -25.45
C MET A 277 -4.78 0.78 -26.31
N ASN A 278 -3.51 0.37 -26.32
CA ASN A 278 -2.44 0.94 -27.14
C ASN A 278 -2.09 2.43 -26.91
N THR A 279 -2.41 3.00 -25.75
CA THR A 279 -1.96 4.35 -25.36
C THR A 279 -0.87 4.32 -24.28
N THR A 280 -0.22 5.45 -24.04
CA THR A 280 0.60 5.74 -22.85
C THR A 280 -0.24 5.88 -21.57
N THR A 281 -1.48 5.42 -21.56
CA THR A 281 -2.28 5.23 -20.35
C THR A 281 -2.66 3.76 -20.16
N HIS A 282 -2.38 2.89 -21.15
CA HIS A 282 -2.63 1.45 -21.10
C HIS A 282 -1.85 0.79 -19.97
N ARG A 283 -2.39 -0.26 -19.34
CA ARG A 283 -1.67 -1.07 -18.36
C ARG A 283 -0.33 -1.56 -18.93
N CYS A 284 -0.27 -1.80 -20.24
CA CYS A 284 0.96 -2.20 -20.93
C CYS A 284 2.08 -1.18 -20.99
N GLN A 285 1.81 0.10 -20.76
CA GLN A 285 2.90 1.05 -20.53
C GLN A 285 3.72 0.66 -19.28
N TRP A 286 3.10 -0.10 -18.37
CA TRP A 286 3.66 -0.84 -17.24
C TRP A 286 4.86 -1.72 -17.58
N PHE A 287 4.69 -2.50 -18.64
CA PHE A 287 5.30 -3.81 -18.76
C PHE A 287 6.08 -3.94 -20.06
N ARG A 288 7.12 -4.76 -20.03
CA ARG A 288 7.85 -5.19 -21.21
C ARG A 288 7.00 -6.21 -21.95
N ALA A 289 6.53 -5.89 -23.15
CA ALA A 289 5.69 -6.79 -23.95
C ALA A 289 6.39 -8.14 -24.26
N SER A 290 7.71 -8.12 -24.44
CA SER A 290 8.52 -9.32 -24.71
C SER A 290 8.77 -10.22 -23.49
N CYS A 291 8.35 -9.81 -22.29
CA CYS A 291 8.61 -10.55 -21.07
C CYS A 291 7.56 -11.65 -20.84
N LYS A 292 8.01 -12.89 -20.66
CA LYS A 292 7.15 -14.04 -20.36
C LYS A 292 6.49 -13.87 -18.99
N GLY A 293 5.18 -13.64 -18.97
CA GLY A 293 4.40 -13.33 -17.77
C GLY A 293 3.95 -11.88 -17.66
N SER A 294 4.31 -11.06 -18.66
CA SER A 294 3.73 -9.74 -18.86
C SER A 294 2.24 -9.88 -19.13
N PRO A 295 1.36 -9.06 -18.52
CA PRO A 295 -0.04 -8.95 -18.92
C PRO A 295 -0.24 -8.51 -20.38
N CYS A 296 0.85 -8.21 -21.08
CA CYS A 296 0.91 -7.60 -22.41
C CYS A 296 1.73 -8.42 -23.41
N SER A 297 2.16 -9.62 -23.02
CA SER A 297 2.71 -10.58 -23.99
C SER A 297 1.53 -11.17 -24.78
N LEU A 298 1.48 -10.86 -26.08
CA LEU A 298 0.59 -11.51 -27.04
C LEU A 298 0.93 -12.99 -27.20
#